data_AF-A0A8I6A3P4-F1
#
_entry.id   AF-A0A8I6A3P4-F1
#
_cell.length_a   1.000
_cell.length_b   1.000
_cell.length_c   1.000
_cell.angle_alpha   90.00
_cell.angle_beta   90.00
_cell.angle_gamma   90.00
#
_symmetry.space_group_name_H-M   'P 1'
#
loop_
_entity.id
_entity.type
_entity.pdbx_description
1 polymer ?
#
loop_
_entity_poly.entity_id
_entity_poly.type
_entity_poly.pdbx_seq_one_letter_code
_entity_poly.pdbx_strand_id
1 'polypeptide(L)'
;MVPVLKVLLFLTLHLLQDVKSSKVHLNNNGYEGVVIAINPSVPEDERLIPSLKEMVTQASTYLFEATGRRFYFRNVSILVPITWKSKTEYLTPKQESYDQADVIVADPHLKYGDDPYTLQYGQCGDRGQYIHFTPNFLLIDNLIIYGPRGRVFVHEWAHLRWGVFDEYNKERPFYLSRKNVVEATRCSTDITGTNVVHECQGGSCVTRKCRRDSKTGLPEPKCTFIPNKSQTARASIMFLQSLDSVVEFCTEKTHNTEAPNLQNKICNGRSTWDVIKESADFQHAPPMRGTEAPPPPTFSLLKSRQRVVCLVLDKSGSMNPITRLTLMNQAAELYLIQILEKESLVGLVTFDSIAIVQNNLIRMINDSSYLEISAKLPQEAAGGTSICNGLRKGFETITSSDQSTCGSEIVLLTDGEDDQISSCFEEVKHSGAVIHTIALGPDAARELETLSDMTVGEQTRNYPSRSEREKLQDLGFPGR
;
A
#
# COMPACT_ATOMS: atom_id res chain seq x y z
N MET A 1 23.73 6.54 19.14
CA MET A 1 23.68 6.66 17.66
C MET A 1 23.03 5.47 16.95
N VAL A 2 22.76 4.36 17.64
CA VAL A 2 21.99 3.20 17.12
C VAL A 2 20.49 3.45 16.83
N PRO A 3 19.77 4.41 17.48
CA PRO A 3 18.35 4.63 17.18
C PRO A 3 18.10 5.38 15.87
N VAL A 4 19.05 6.25 15.46
CA VAL A 4 18.90 7.13 14.30
C VAL A 4 19.05 6.35 12.99
N LEU A 5 19.91 5.31 12.98
CA LEU A 5 20.15 4.47 11.82
C LEU A 5 18.98 3.50 11.53
N LYS A 6 18.30 3.00 12.58
CA LYS A 6 17.05 2.22 12.43
C LYS A 6 15.91 3.06 11.83
N VAL A 7 15.87 4.36 12.16
CA VAL A 7 14.88 5.31 11.61
C VAL A 7 15.17 5.63 10.15
N LEU A 8 16.45 5.82 9.78
CA LEU A 8 16.86 6.05 8.38
C LEU A 8 16.59 4.84 7.47
N LEU A 9 16.80 3.60 7.95
CA LEU A 9 16.53 2.38 7.17
C LEU A 9 15.03 2.17 6.91
N PHE A 10 14.17 2.49 7.88
CA PHE A 10 12.71 2.49 7.70
C PHE A 10 12.28 3.58 6.70
N LEU A 11 12.91 4.75 6.74
CA LEU A 11 12.61 5.85 5.80
C LEU A 11 13.05 5.49 4.36
N THR A 12 14.24 4.91 4.15
CA THR A 12 14.73 4.62 2.80
C THR A 12 14.05 3.42 2.14
N LEU A 13 13.66 2.38 2.90
CA LEU A 13 12.85 1.27 2.35
C LEU A 13 11.42 1.69 1.98
N HIS A 14 10.90 2.76 2.61
CA HIS A 14 9.56 3.29 2.32
C HIS A 14 9.56 4.42 1.28
N LEU A 15 10.72 5.03 1.01
CA LEU A 15 10.83 6.20 0.14
C LEU A 15 10.95 5.87 -1.36
N LEU A 16 11.16 4.60 -1.75
CA LEU A 16 11.35 4.21 -3.15
C LEU A 16 10.73 2.83 -3.45
N GLN A 17 9.50 2.58 -2.99
CA GLN A 17 8.60 1.77 -3.81
C GLN A 17 8.18 2.66 -4.98
N ASP A 18 8.89 2.53 -6.10
CA ASP A 18 8.43 3.11 -7.35
C ASP A 18 6.97 2.70 -7.54
N VAL A 19 6.13 3.68 -7.85
CA VAL A 19 4.66 3.62 -7.73
C VAL A 19 4.17 2.29 -8.27
N LYS A 20 3.63 1.41 -7.40
CA LYS A 20 2.85 0.24 -7.83
C LYS A 20 1.89 0.75 -8.88
N SER A 21 2.15 0.43 -10.15
CA SER A 21 1.39 1.01 -11.25
C SER A 21 0.02 0.35 -11.25
N SER A 22 -0.86 0.85 -10.39
CA SER A 22 -2.28 0.56 -10.40
C SER A 22 -2.76 0.66 -11.84
N LYS A 23 -3.24 -0.47 -12.37
CA LYS A 23 -3.77 -0.57 -13.74
C LYS A 23 -5.13 0.11 -13.87
N VAL A 24 -5.60 0.74 -12.79
CA VAL A 24 -6.84 1.48 -12.75
C VAL A 24 -6.75 2.70 -13.64
N HIS A 25 -7.58 2.68 -14.67
CA HIS A 25 -7.78 3.78 -15.58
C HIS A 25 -9.26 4.10 -15.67
N LEU A 26 -9.54 5.31 -16.11
CA LEU A 26 -10.89 5.80 -16.23
C LEU A 26 -11.33 5.74 -17.69
N ASN A 27 -12.43 5.05 -17.95
CA ASN A 27 -13.01 4.93 -19.28
C ASN A 27 -14.47 5.38 -19.24
N ASN A 28 -14.81 6.49 -19.90
CA ASN A 28 -16.16 7.06 -19.88
C ASN A 28 -16.73 7.10 -18.44
N ASN A 29 -16.03 7.76 -17.53
CA ASN A 29 -16.44 7.97 -16.13
C ASN A 29 -16.41 6.73 -15.21
N GLY A 30 -16.20 5.53 -15.76
CA GLY A 30 -16.10 4.29 -15.00
C GLY A 30 -14.64 3.89 -14.76
N TYR A 31 -14.30 3.59 -13.51
CA TYR A 31 -13.01 2.97 -13.17
C TYR A 31 -13.01 1.52 -13.65
N GLU A 32 -12.00 1.19 -14.45
CA GLU A 32 -11.73 -0.15 -14.96
C GLU A 32 -10.35 -0.61 -14.50
N GLY A 33 -10.18 -1.93 -14.30
CA GLY A 33 -8.92 -2.53 -13.89
C GLY A 33 -8.66 -2.48 -12.39
N VAL A 34 -9.71 -2.29 -11.56
CA VAL A 34 -9.59 -2.35 -10.09
C VAL A 34 -9.38 -3.80 -9.66
N VAL A 35 -8.34 -4.05 -8.87
CA VAL A 35 -8.00 -5.37 -8.38
C VAL A 35 -8.16 -5.43 -6.86
N ILE A 36 -9.01 -6.34 -6.39
CA ILE A 36 -9.17 -6.69 -4.97
C ILE A 36 -8.57 -8.08 -4.77
N ALA A 37 -7.55 -8.21 -3.92
CA ALA A 37 -6.89 -9.50 -3.69
C ALA A 37 -7.07 -9.99 -2.26
N ILE A 38 -7.52 -11.24 -2.11
CA ILE A 38 -7.66 -11.89 -0.80
C ILE A 38 -6.35 -12.65 -0.52
N ASN A 39 -5.73 -12.39 0.64
CA ASN A 39 -4.47 -13.01 1.02
C ASN A 39 -4.65 -14.52 1.25
N PRO A 40 -3.71 -15.38 0.82
CA PRO A 40 -3.75 -16.82 1.10
C PRO A 40 -3.87 -17.22 2.56
N SER A 41 -3.48 -16.36 3.52
CA SER A 41 -3.67 -16.59 4.95
C SER A 41 -5.13 -16.53 5.39
N VAL A 42 -5.99 -15.85 4.64
CA VAL A 42 -7.41 -15.67 4.96
C VAL A 42 -8.19 -16.97 4.72
N PRO A 43 -8.86 -17.53 5.75
CA PRO A 43 -9.67 -18.73 5.59
C PRO A 43 -10.84 -18.54 4.60
N GLU A 44 -11.22 -19.61 3.91
CA GLU A 44 -12.37 -19.60 2.99
C GLU A 44 -13.69 -19.39 3.77
N ASP A 45 -14.38 -18.29 3.46
CA ASP A 45 -15.74 -17.98 3.93
C ASP A 45 -16.61 -17.57 2.73
N GLU A 46 -17.71 -18.28 2.52
CA GLU A 46 -18.62 -18.07 1.39
C GLU A 46 -19.26 -16.67 1.37
N ARG A 47 -19.28 -15.97 2.50
CA ARG A 47 -19.86 -14.62 2.64
C ARG A 47 -18.91 -13.51 2.22
N LEU A 48 -17.60 -13.77 2.13
CA LEU A 48 -16.60 -12.73 1.91
C LEU A 48 -16.71 -12.11 0.50
N ILE A 49 -16.79 -12.93 -0.54
CA ILE A 49 -16.95 -12.46 -1.93
C ILE A 49 -18.26 -11.69 -2.11
N PRO A 50 -19.43 -12.17 -1.65
CA PRO A 50 -20.66 -11.38 -1.64
C PRO A 50 -20.53 -10.03 -0.93
N SER A 51 -19.92 -9.99 0.27
CA SER A 51 -19.73 -8.75 1.03
C SER A 51 -18.85 -7.74 0.28
N LEU A 52 -17.76 -8.19 -0.36
CA LEU A 52 -16.92 -7.36 -1.23
C LEU A 52 -17.72 -6.78 -2.40
N LYS A 53 -18.52 -7.60 -3.09
CA LYS A 53 -19.36 -7.15 -4.21
C LYS A 53 -20.39 -6.12 -3.76
N GLU A 54 -21.04 -6.34 -2.62
CA GLU A 54 -22.00 -5.41 -2.05
C GLU A 54 -21.35 -4.07 -1.69
N MET A 55 -20.22 -4.11 -0.97
CA MET A 55 -19.47 -2.92 -0.56
C MET A 55 -19.08 -2.06 -1.78
N VAL A 56 -18.50 -2.67 -2.81
CA VAL A 56 -18.08 -1.97 -4.04
C VAL A 56 -19.29 -1.43 -4.81
N THR A 57 -20.40 -2.16 -4.84
CA THR A 57 -21.64 -1.70 -5.49
C THR A 57 -22.21 -0.47 -4.79
N GLN A 58 -22.28 -0.49 -3.45
CA GLN A 58 -22.71 0.67 -2.65
C GLN A 58 -21.76 1.86 -2.83
N ALA A 59 -20.45 1.59 -2.82
CA ALA A 59 -19.43 2.60 -3.01
C ALA A 59 -19.51 3.26 -4.40
N SER A 60 -19.82 2.49 -5.44
CA SER A 60 -19.96 3.00 -6.82
C SER A 60 -21.03 4.09 -6.90
N THR A 61 -22.20 3.84 -6.32
CA THR A 61 -23.29 4.83 -6.26
C THR A 61 -22.90 6.04 -5.42
N TYR A 62 -22.32 5.82 -4.24
CA TYR A 62 -21.94 6.90 -3.32
C TYR A 62 -20.84 7.81 -3.90
N LEU A 63 -19.81 7.23 -4.51
CA LEU A 63 -18.74 7.94 -5.19
C LEU A 63 -19.28 8.79 -6.33
N PHE A 64 -20.23 8.25 -7.10
CA PHE A 64 -20.84 8.94 -8.21
C PHE A 64 -21.57 10.19 -7.75
N GLU A 65 -22.37 10.09 -6.69
CA GLU A 65 -23.05 11.25 -6.10
C GLU A 65 -22.05 12.28 -5.53
N ALA A 66 -21.08 11.81 -4.74
CA ALA A 66 -20.09 12.64 -4.07
C ALA A 66 -19.18 13.43 -5.02
N THR A 67 -19.02 12.93 -6.24
CA THR A 67 -18.14 13.53 -7.27
C THR A 67 -18.92 14.37 -8.27
N GLY A 68 -20.19 14.67 -7.99
CA GLY A 68 -21.05 15.45 -8.88
C GLY A 68 -21.39 14.68 -10.16
N ARG A 69 -21.69 13.38 -10.02
CA ARG A 69 -22.05 12.44 -11.09
C ARG A 69 -20.92 12.17 -12.08
N ARG A 70 -19.69 12.01 -11.56
CA ARG A 70 -18.49 11.82 -12.39
C ARG A 70 -17.89 10.44 -12.31
N PHE A 71 -17.66 9.87 -11.14
CA PHE A 71 -16.87 8.64 -11.04
C PHE A 71 -17.68 7.50 -10.44
N TYR A 72 -17.54 6.32 -11.03
CA TYR A 72 -18.15 5.09 -10.52
C TYR A 72 -17.24 3.89 -10.81
N PHE A 73 -17.46 2.75 -10.16
CA PHE A 73 -16.72 1.52 -10.45
C PHE A 73 -17.42 0.72 -11.55
N ARG A 74 -16.70 0.32 -12.60
CA ARG A 74 -17.26 -0.45 -13.72
C ARG A 74 -16.75 -1.89 -13.76
N ASN A 75 -15.43 -2.10 -13.74
CA ASN A 75 -14.83 -3.43 -13.86
C ASN A 75 -13.92 -3.68 -12.66
N VAL A 76 -14.26 -4.70 -11.86
CA VAL A 76 -13.51 -5.08 -10.67
C VAL A 76 -13.16 -6.56 -10.73
N SER A 77 -11.87 -6.85 -10.62
CA SER A 77 -11.34 -8.22 -10.55
C SER A 77 -11.09 -8.58 -9.09
N ILE A 78 -11.63 -9.71 -8.64
CA ILE A 78 -11.38 -10.26 -7.30
C ILE A 78 -10.44 -11.46 -7.44
N LEU A 79 -9.22 -11.33 -6.95
CA LEU A 79 -8.24 -12.41 -6.87
C LEU A 79 -8.52 -13.29 -5.64
N VAL A 80 -8.96 -14.51 -5.91
CA VAL A 80 -9.22 -15.57 -4.94
C VAL A 80 -7.93 -16.35 -4.70
N PRO A 81 -7.45 -16.49 -3.46
CA PRO A 81 -6.15 -17.09 -3.17
C PRO A 81 -6.14 -18.58 -3.51
N ILE A 82 -4.94 -19.11 -3.78
CA ILE A 82 -4.75 -20.53 -4.13
C ILE A 82 -5.27 -21.49 -3.05
N THR A 83 -5.22 -21.08 -1.77
CA THR A 83 -5.65 -21.87 -0.60
C THR A 83 -7.14 -22.22 -0.59
N TRP A 84 -7.98 -21.44 -1.27
CA TRP A 84 -9.42 -21.71 -1.35
C TRP A 84 -9.73 -22.82 -2.35
N LYS A 85 -10.90 -23.45 -2.26
CA LYS A 85 -11.31 -24.45 -3.25
C LYS A 85 -11.52 -23.79 -4.62
N SER A 86 -11.01 -24.42 -5.68
CA SER A 86 -11.26 -23.92 -7.05
C SER A 86 -12.71 -24.14 -7.44
N LYS A 87 -13.33 -23.15 -8.10
CA LYS A 87 -14.70 -23.20 -8.62
C LYS A 87 -14.68 -22.97 -10.13
N THR A 88 -15.67 -23.51 -10.84
CA THR A 88 -15.77 -23.41 -12.31
C THR A 88 -15.95 -21.97 -12.80
N GLU A 89 -16.48 -21.08 -11.96
CA GLU A 89 -16.64 -19.65 -12.21
C GLU A 89 -15.32 -18.86 -12.12
N TYR A 90 -14.24 -19.46 -11.59
CA TYR A 90 -12.96 -18.78 -11.45
C TYR A 90 -12.19 -18.80 -12.76
N LEU A 91 -11.85 -17.61 -13.22
CA LEU A 91 -11.05 -17.40 -14.42
C LEU A 91 -9.56 -17.40 -14.06
N THR A 92 -8.75 -17.52 -15.09
CA THR A 92 -7.29 -17.44 -14.96
C THR A 92 -6.86 -15.97 -15.02
N PRO A 93 -6.09 -15.46 -14.03
CA PRO A 93 -5.52 -14.13 -14.09
C PRO A 93 -4.62 -13.99 -15.32
N LYS A 94 -4.72 -12.84 -16.00
CA LYS A 94 -3.85 -12.54 -17.14
C LYS A 94 -2.69 -11.66 -16.70
N GLN A 95 -3.03 -10.62 -15.94
CA GLN A 95 -2.12 -9.55 -15.56
C GLN A 95 -2.29 -9.15 -14.10
N GLU A 96 -3.36 -9.62 -13.45
CA GLU A 96 -3.71 -9.32 -12.07
C GLU A 96 -2.87 -10.19 -11.12
N SER A 97 -2.20 -9.55 -10.17
CA SER A 97 -1.43 -10.19 -9.11
C SER A 97 -1.76 -9.57 -7.76
N TYR A 98 -1.42 -10.27 -6.67
CA TYR A 98 -1.61 -9.77 -5.31
C TYR A 98 -0.78 -8.49 -5.06
N ASP A 99 0.48 -8.48 -5.52
CA ASP A 99 1.38 -7.34 -5.35
C ASP A 99 0.91 -6.05 -6.03
N GLN A 100 0.17 -6.18 -7.13
CA GLN A 100 -0.40 -5.05 -7.88
C GLN A 100 -1.84 -4.71 -7.49
N ALA A 101 -2.38 -5.31 -6.43
CA ALA A 101 -3.75 -5.08 -6.01
C ALA A 101 -3.96 -3.69 -5.40
N ASP A 102 -5.04 -3.03 -5.79
CA ASP A 102 -5.47 -1.73 -5.24
C ASP A 102 -6.05 -1.89 -3.83
N VAL A 103 -6.66 -3.06 -3.58
CA VAL A 103 -7.29 -3.41 -2.32
C VAL A 103 -6.84 -4.80 -1.92
N ILE A 104 -6.37 -4.97 -0.69
CA ILE A 104 -6.05 -6.26 -0.11
C ILE A 104 -6.98 -6.60 1.04
N VAL A 105 -7.38 -7.88 1.11
CA VAL A 105 -8.08 -8.46 2.25
C VAL A 105 -7.12 -9.40 2.93
N ALA A 106 -6.65 -9.04 4.12
CA ALA A 106 -5.60 -9.77 4.84
C ALA A 106 -5.86 -9.78 6.35
N ASP A 107 -4.96 -10.44 7.09
CA ASP A 107 -5.02 -10.48 8.54
C ASP A 107 -4.88 -9.08 9.17
N PRO A 108 -5.38 -8.87 10.41
CA PRO A 108 -5.28 -7.59 11.10
C PRO A 108 -3.84 -7.08 11.21
N HIS A 109 -3.61 -5.81 10.85
CA HIS A 109 -2.29 -5.20 10.96
C HIS A 109 -1.97 -4.84 12.42
N LEU A 110 -0.75 -5.06 12.90
CA LEU A 110 -0.36 -4.84 14.31
C LEU A 110 -0.74 -3.45 14.86
N LYS A 111 -0.64 -2.41 14.03
CA LYS A 111 -0.96 -1.02 14.41
C LYS A 111 -2.45 -0.69 14.30
N TYR A 112 -3.15 -1.26 13.32
CA TYR A 112 -4.50 -0.83 12.93
C TYR A 112 -5.59 -1.83 13.35
N GLY A 113 -5.21 -3.04 13.73
CA GLY A 113 -6.15 -4.11 14.03
C GLY A 113 -7.06 -4.39 12.83
N ASP A 114 -8.36 -4.35 13.09
CA ASP A 114 -9.42 -4.52 12.10
C ASP A 114 -9.87 -3.20 11.45
N ASP A 115 -9.27 -2.07 11.81
CA ASP A 115 -9.63 -0.79 11.24
C ASP A 115 -9.23 -0.75 9.75
N PRO A 116 -10.15 -0.37 8.85
CA PRO A 116 -9.83 -0.15 7.44
C PRO A 116 -8.84 1.02 7.32
N TYR A 117 -7.85 0.89 6.43
CA TYR A 117 -6.90 1.97 6.17
C TYR A 117 -6.31 1.90 4.77
N THR A 118 -5.81 3.03 4.28
CA THR A 118 -5.01 3.13 3.07
C THR A 118 -3.56 3.37 3.43
N LEU A 119 -2.67 2.55 2.87
CA LEU A 119 -1.24 2.80 3.00
C LEU A 119 -0.83 3.93 2.04
N GLN A 120 -0.53 5.10 2.59
CA GLN A 120 -0.07 6.26 1.82
C GLN A 120 1.11 6.93 2.53
N TYR A 121 2.20 7.14 1.78
CA TYR A 121 3.40 7.86 2.24
C TYR A 121 3.72 9.08 1.37
N GLY A 122 2.98 9.27 0.27
CA GLY A 122 3.17 10.35 -0.68
C GLY A 122 2.79 11.73 -0.12
N GLN A 123 3.09 12.77 -0.89
CA GLN A 123 2.65 14.13 -0.64
C GLN A 123 1.20 14.34 -1.08
N CYS A 124 0.71 15.56 -0.87
CA CYS A 124 -0.62 15.93 -1.33
C CYS A 124 -0.81 15.68 -2.84
N GLY A 125 -1.82 14.90 -3.21
CA GLY A 125 -2.10 14.55 -4.61
C GLY A 125 -1.42 13.28 -5.11
N ASP A 126 -0.46 12.73 -4.35
CA ASP A 126 0.22 11.49 -4.70
C ASP A 126 -0.65 10.28 -4.34
N ARG A 127 -0.71 9.30 -5.24
CA ARG A 127 -1.50 8.08 -5.01
C ARG A 127 -0.99 7.31 -3.80
N GLY A 128 -1.91 6.70 -3.07
CA GLY A 128 -1.60 5.66 -2.09
C GLY A 128 -1.13 4.36 -2.76
N GLN A 129 -0.64 3.44 -1.95
CA GLN A 129 -0.11 2.14 -2.39
C GLN A 129 -1.22 1.09 -2.51
N TYR A 130 -2.01 0.91 -1.44
CA TYR A 130 -3.15 0.00 -1.42
C TYR A 130 -4.11 0.31 -0.25
N ILE A 131 -5.34 -0.15 -0.36
CA ILE A 131 -6.33 -0.18 0.72
C ILE A 131 -6.27 -1.54 1.41
N HIS A 132 -6.29 -1.56 2.74
CA HIS A 132 -6.28 -2.77 3.55
C HIS A 132 -7.60 -2.96 4.27
N PHE A 133 -8.23 -4.11 4.05
CA PHE A 133 -9.39 -4.57 4.80
C PHE A 133 -9.10 -5.90 5.48
N THR A 134 -9.86 -6.19 6.54
CA THR A 134 -9.82 -7.49 7.21
C THR A 134 -11.11 -8.27 6.96
N PRO A 135 -11.08 -9.61 7.09
CA PRO A 135 -12.30 -10.42 7.09
C PRO A 135 -13.31 -9.96 8.14
N ASN A 136 -12.87 -9.55 9.34
CA ASN A 136 -13.76 -9.06 10.39
C ASN A 136 -14.47 -7.77 9.98
N PHE A 137 -13.78 -6.83 9.34
CA PHE A 137 -14.40 -5.62 8.79
C PHE A 137 -15.52 -5.97 7.80
N LEU A 138 -15.28 -6.95 6.94
CA LEU A 138 -16.20 -7.36 5.86
C LEU A 138 -17.34 -8.26 6.35
N LEU A 139 -17.15 -9.04 7.41
CA LEU A 139 -18.09 -10.08 7.84
C LEU A 139 -18.89 -9.72 9.10
N ILE A 140 -18.34 -8.89 10.00
CA ILE A 140 -19.01 -8.48 11.24
C ILE A 140 -19.81 -7.21 10.99
N ASP A 141 -21.01 -7.11 11.58
CA ASP A 141 -21.80 -5.89 11.53
C ASP A 141 -21.14 -4.78 12.38
N ASN A 142 -20.44 -3.90 11.68
CA ASN A 142 -19.71 -2.78 12.26
C ASN A 142 -20.39 -1.44 11.92
N LEU A 143 -21.69 -1.45 11.55
CA LEU A 143 -22.44 -0.27 11.12
C LEU A 143 -22.43 0.84 12.18
N ILE A 144 -22.46 0.48 13.47
CA ILE A 144 -22.41 1.44 14.58
C ILE A 144 -21.07 2.19 14.64
N ILE A 145 -19.99 1.55 14.20
CA ILE A 145 -18.62 2.08 14.31
C ILE A 145 -18.27 2.88 13.04
N TYR A 146 -18.47 2.28 11.87
CA TYR A 146 -17.99 2.83 10.60
C TYR A 146 -19.09 3.38 9.68
N GLY A 147 -20.36 3.08 9.96
CA GLY A 147 -21.43 3.27 8.99
C GLY A 147 -21.37 2.28 7.83
N PRO A 148 -22.08 2.55 6.72
CA PRO A 148 -22.13 1.65 5.57
C PRO A 148 -20.76 1.44 4.94
N ARG A 149 -20.38 0.17 4.67
CA ARG A 149 -19.05 -0.19 4.14
C ARG A 149 -18.72 0.50 2.83
N GLY A 150 -19.71 0.72 1.95
CA GLY A 150 -19.49 1.45 0.70
C GLY A 150 -18.99 2.89 0.91
N ARG A 151 -19.38 3.55 2.00
CA ARG A 151 -18.91 4.91 2.34
C ARG A 151 -17.48 4.89 2.86
N VAL A 152 -17.14 3.89 3.67
CA VAL A 152 -15.76 3.63 4.11
C VAL A 152 -14.86 3.37 2.90
N PHE A 153 -15.33 2.56 1.94
CA PHE A 153 -14.58 2.30 0.72
C PHE A 153 -14.30 3.58 -0.07
N VAL A 154 -15.26 4.50 -0.18
CA VAL A 154 -15.04 5.80 -0.86
C VAL A 154 -14.07 6.69 -0.09
N HIS A 155 -14.10 6.67 1.24
CA HIS A 155 -13.14 7.39 2.07
C HIS A 155 -11.70 6.89 1.83
N GLU A 156 -11.50 5.57 1.89
CA GLU A 156 -10.20 4.94 1.60
C GLU A 156 -9.78 5.09 0.13
N TRP A 157 -10.75 5.01 -0.80
CA TRP A 157 -10.50 5.24 -2.22
C TRP A 157 -9.98 6.65 -2.50
N ALA A 158 -10.46 7.66 -1.75
CA ALA A 158 -9.98 9.02 -1.90
C ALA A 158 -8.52 9.16 -1.47
N HIS A 159 -8.12 8.53 -0.36
CA HIS A 159 -6.71 8.39 0.03
C HIS A 159 -5.89 7.72 -1.08
N LEU A 160 -6.35 6.56 -1.56
CA LEU A 160 -5.63 5.77 -2.55
C LEU A 160 -5.47 6.51 -3.88
N ARG A 161 -6.56 7.04 -4.43
CA ARG A 161 -6.60 7.50 -5.82
C ARG A 161 -6.13 8.95 -5.99
N TRP A 162 -6.39 9.80 -5.00
CA TRP A 162 -6.17 11.24 -5.10
C TRP A 162 -5.19 11.81 -4.08
N GLY A 163 -4.66 10.98 -3.16
CA GLY A 163 -3.65 11.45 -2.21
C GLY A 163 -4.17 12.54 -1.28
N VAL A 164 -5.44 12.47 -0.92
CA VAL A 164 -6.03 13.35 0.10
C VAL A 164 -5.87 12.74 1.48
N PHE A 165 -6.01 13.54 2.53
CA PHE A 165 -5.81 13.11 3.91
C PHE A 165 -7.05 13.36 4.76
N ASP A 166 -7.04 12.77 5.97
CA ASP A 166 -8.10 12.94 6.94
C ASP A 166 -8.27 14.40 7.33
N GLU A 167 -9.53 14.82 7.38
CA GLU A 167 -9.94 16.16 7.82
C GLU A 167 -10.34 16.18 9.31
N TYR A 168 -10.13 15.07 10.03
CA TYR A 168 -10.17 14.96 11.49
C TYR A 168 -8.76 14.76 12.07
N ASN A 169 -8.63 14.84 13.41
CA ASN A 169 -7.37 14.54 14.10
C ASN A 169 -7.65 13.94 15.49
N LYS A 170 -7.23 12.69 15.73
CA LYS A 170 -7.43 12.00 17.02
C LYS A 170 -6.53 12.55 18.13
N GLU A 171 -5.34 13.07 17.81
CA GLU A 171 -4.39 13.63 18.78
C GLU A 171 -4.72 15.09 19.13
N ARG A 172 -5.24 15.85 18.16
CA ARG A 172 -5.71 17.22 18.33
C ARG A 172 -7.17 17.34 17.91
N PRO A 173 -8.11 16.76 18.68
CA PRO A 173 -9.54 16.77 18.34
C PRO A 173 -10.18 18.15 18.47
N PHE A 174 -9.54 19.10 19.16
CA PHE A 174 -10.01 20.46 19.35
C PHE A 174 -8.88 21.47 19.16
N TYR A 175 -9.25 22.69 18.80
CA TYR A 175 -8.36 23.82 18.69
C TYR A 175 -9.08 25.13 19.03
N LEU A 176 -8.30 26.18 19.29
CA LEU A 176 -8.83 27.53 19.48
C LEU A 176 -8.76 28.27 18.14
N SER A 177 -9.92 28.63 17.60
CA SER A 177 -10.00 29.45 16.39
C SER A 177 -9.42 30.86 16.62
N ARG A 178 -9.13 31.58 15.54
CA ARG A 178 -8.69 33.00 15.61
C ARG A 178 -9.70 33.91 16.32
N LYS A 179 -10.97 33.49 16.43
CA LYS A 179 -12.04 34.19 17.15
C LYS A 179 -12.11 33.82 18.64
N ASN A 180 -11.13 33.09 19.17
CA ASN A 180 -11.10 32.57 20.55
C ASN A 180 -12.27 31.62 20.90
N VAL A 181 -12.87 30.99 19.89
CA VAL A 181 -13.89 29.96 20.05
C VAL A 181 -13.24 28.58 19.94
N VAL A 182 -13.58 27.68 20.86
CA VAL A 182 -13.13 26.28 20.81
C VAL A 182 -13.93 25.57 19.73
N GLU A 183 -13.22 24.99 18.77
CA GLU A 183 -13.80 24.23 17.67
C GLU A 183 -13.27 22.81 17.67
N ALA A 184 -14.11 21.87 17.22
CA ALA A 184 -13.66 20.53 16.89
C ALA A 184 -12.85 20.56 15.59
N THR A 185 -11.80 19.75 15.51
CA THR A 185 -10.99 19.61 14.29
C THR A 185 -11.80 18.86 13.25
N ARG A 186 -12.28 19.60 12.25
CA ARG A 186 -13.15 19.12 11.17
C ARG A 186 -13.08 20.06 9.98
N CYS A 187 -13.46 19.57 8.81
CA CYS A 187 -13.48 20.42 7.63
C CYS A 187 -14.63 21.44 7.65
N SER A 188 -15.88 20.99 7.73
CA SER A 188 -17.03 21.89 7.79
C SER A 188 -17.43 22.17 9.23
N THR A 189 -17.42 23.44 9.61
CA THR A 189 -17.98 23.91 10.89
C THR A 189 -19.51 23.82 10.93
N ASP A 190 -20.16 23.58 9.78
CA ASP A 190 -21.62 23.42 9.69
C ASP A 190 -22.08 22.08 10.29
N ILE A 191 -21.18 21.10 10.39
CA ILE A 191 -21.49 19.88 11.14
C ILE A 191 -21.76 20.29 12.59
N THR A 192 -22.93 19.99 13.13
CA THR A 192 -23.24 20.31 14.52
C THR A 192 -23.10 19.09 15.41
N GLY A 193 -22.82 19.30 16.70
CA GLY A 193 -22.61 18.21 17.65
C GLY A 193 -22.34 18.71 19.06
N THR A 194 -21.99 17.77 19.93
CA THR A 194 -21.73 18.03 21.34
C THR A 194 -20.39 17.46 21.78
N ASN A 195 -19.68 18.24 22.59
CA ASN A 195 -18.41 17.84 23.19
C ASN A 195 -18.69 17.09 24.48
N VAL A 196 -18.35 15.80 24.51
CA VAL A 196 -18.61 14.94 25.67
C VAL A 196 -17.39 14.13 26.08
N VAL A 197 -17.40 13.69 27.34
CA VAL A 197 -16.48 12.68 27.88
C VAL A 197 -17.32 11.46 28.25
N HIS A 198 -16.85 10.28 27.85
CA HIS A 198 -17.38 9.00 28.30
C HIS A 198 -16.51 8.46 29.43
N GLU A 199 -17.06 8.40 30.65
CA GLU A 199 -16.38 7.88 31.83
C GLU A 199 -17.03 6.57 32.26
N CYS A 200 -16.25 5.48 32.24
CA CYS A 200 -16.70 4.18 32.70
C CYS A 200 -15.98 3.81 34.01
N GLN A 201 -16.74 3.56 35.08
CA GLN A 201 -16.24 3.06 36.36
C GLN A 201 -17.15 1.92 36.85
N GLY A 202 -16.56 0.78 37.22
CA GLY A 202 -17.28 -0.33 37.85
C GLY A 202 -18.41 -0.93 37.01
N GLY A 203 -18.28 -0.93 35.67
CA GLY A 203 -19.30 -1.47 34.75
C GLY A 203 -20.43 -0.51 34.39
N SER A 204 -20.44 0.72 34.92
CA SER A 204 -21.35 1.79 34.49
C SER A 204 -20.59 2.86 33.71
N CYS A 205 -21.16 3.30 32.59
CA CYS A 205 -20.62 4.37 31.76
C CYS A 205 -21.55 5.58 31.80
N VAL A 206 -21.00 6.76 32.08
CA VAL A 206 -21.73 8.02 32.10
C VAL A 206 -21.15 8.95 31.04
N THR A 207 -22.04 9.56 30.26
CA THR A 207 -21.68 10.59 29.28
C THR A 207 -21.95 11.96 29.87
N ARG A 208 -20.93 12.82 29.94
CA ARG A 208 -21.08 14.20 30.45
C ARG A 208 -20.47 15.21 29.49
N LYS A 209 -20.89 16.47 29.57
CA LYS A 209 -20.28 17.56 28.81
C LYS A 209 -18.82 17.77 29.21
N CYS A 210 -17.99 18.13 28.24
CA CYS A 210 -16.59 18.46 28.50
C CYS A 210 -16.46 19.74 29.33
N ARG A 211 -15.51 19.72 30.26
CA ARG A 211 -15.04 20.87 31.01
C ARG A 211 -13.92 21.54 30.24
N ARG A 212 -13.83 22.87 30.36
CA ARG A 212 -12.76 23.66 29.76
C ARG A 212 -11.60 23.74 30.75
N ASP A 213 -10.39 23.46 30.28
CA ASP A 213 -9.18 23.63 31.04
C ASP A 213 -8.86 25.13 31.18
N SER A 214 -8.65 25.58 32.41
CA SER A 214 -8.44 27.01 32.71
C SER A 214 -7.08 27.55 32.27
N LYS A 215 -6.09 26.67 32.03
CA LYS A 215 -4.74 27.05 31.59
C LYS A 215 -4.63 27.08 30.07
N THR A 216 -5.17 26.08 29.39
CA THR A 216 -5.05 25.94 27.93
C THR A 216 -6.23 26.55 27.17
N GLY A 217 -7.38 26.72 27.84
CA GLY A 217 -8.62 27.14 27.20
C GLY A 217 -9.24 26.08 26.27
N LEU A 218 -8.69 24.88 26.22
CA LEU A 218 -9.20 23.74 25.45
C LEU A 218 -10.05 22.80 26.32
N PRO A 219 -10.83 21.88 25.71
CA PRO A 219 -11.53 20.86 26.46
C PRO A 219 -10.57 19.92 27.20
N GLU A 220 -11.05 19.35 28.31
CA GLU A 220 -10.31 18.39 29.12
C GLU A 220 -9.85 17.15 28.31
N PRO A 221 -8.81 16.42 28.79
CA PRO A 221 -8.39 15.18 28.16
C PRO A 221 -9.53 14.17 28.04
N LYS A 222 -9.53 13.37 26.96
CA LYS A 222 -10.59 12.41 26.60
C LYS A 222 -11.94 13.02 26.19
N CYS A 223 -12.02 14.35 26.09
CA CYS A 223 -13.14 14.98 25.40
C CYS A 223 -13.18 14.56 23.93
N THR A 224 -14.36 14.23 23.42
CA THR A 224 -14.61 13.92 22.00
C THR A 224 -15.79 14.73 21.49
N PHE A 225 -15.76 15.05 20.20
CA PHE A 225 -16.88 15.68 19.51
C PHE A 225 -17.78 14.59 18.95
N ILE A 226 -19.05 14.57 19.39
CA ILE A 226 -20.07 13.67 18.86
C ILE A 226 -21.05 14.48 18.01
N PRO A 227 -21.09 14.25 16.69
CA PRO A 227 -22.01 14.96 15.82
C PRO A 227 -23.46 14.56 16.07
N ASN A 228 -24.37 15.49 15.81
CA ASN A 228 -25.80 15.23 15.80
C ASN A 228 -26.13 14.27 14.65
N LYS A 229 -26.87 13.19 14.93
CA LYS A 229 -27.23 12.19 13.90
C LYS A 229 -28.06 12.78 12.77
N SER A 230 -29.00 13.67 13.10
CA SER A 230 -29.83 14.38 12.12
C SER A 230 -29.30 15.80 11.95
N GLN A 231 -28.81 16.11 10.75
CA GLN A 231 -28.32 17.43 10.36
C GLN A 231 -28.30 17.58 8.84
N THR A 232 -28.12 18.82 8.37
CA THR A 232 -28.12 19.16 6.94
C THR A 232 -26.72 19.34 6.35
N ALA A 233 -25.67 19.31 7.18
CA ALA A 233 -24.29 19.43 6.70
C ALA A 233 -23.92 18.21 5.83
N ARG A 234 -23.47 18.50 4.60
CA ARG A 234 -23.19 17.48 3.57
C ARG A 234 -21.71 17.14 3.40
N ALA A 235 -20.83 18.02 3.87
CA ALA A 235 -19.39 17.80 3.86
C ALA A 235 -18.87 17.58 5.30
N SER A 236 -17.91 16.70 5.53
CA SER A 236 -17.02 16.07 4.54
C SER A 236 -16.85 14.56 4.73
N ILE A 237 -16.77 13.84 3.61
CA ILE A 237 -16.44 12.40 3.56
C ILE A 237 -15.11 12.11 4.27
N MET A 238 -14.12 13.00 4.14
CA MET A 238 -12.80 12.85 4.78
C MET A 238 -12.79 13.24 6.26
N PHE A 239 -13.92 13.70 6.80
CA PHE A 239 -14.09 13.95 8.22
C PHE A 239 -14.91 12.85 8.90
N LEU A 240 -16.12 12.55 8.40
CA LEU A 240 -17.00 11.56 9.01
C LEU A 240 -18.03 11.00 8.00
N GLN A 241 -17.58 10.02 7.23
CA GLN A 241 -18.35 9.29 6.22
C GLN A 241 -19.56 8.51 6.79
N SER A 242 -19.57 8.21 8.09
CA SER A 242 -20.64 7.44 8.74
C SER A 242 -21.93 8.23 8.95
N LEU A 243 -21.92 9.58 8.83
CA LEU A 243 -23.12 10.39 8.95
C LEU A 243 -23.96 10.36 7.66
N ASP A 244 -25.24 10.02 7.77
CA ASP A 244 -26.14 9.88 6.62
C ASP A 244 -26.19 11.11 5.72
N SER A 245 -26.15 12.32 6.31
CA SER A 245 -26.18 13.59 5.58
C SER A 245 -24.91 13.88 4.79
N VAL A 246 -23.78 13.27 5.17
CA VAL A 246 -22.47 13.47 4.52
C VAL A 246 -22.44 12.72 3.20
N VAL A 247 -22.40 13.47 2.11
CA VAL A 247 -22.44 12.96 0.73
C VAL A 247 -21.51 13.77 -0.19
N GLU A 248 -20.70 14.67 0.34
CA GLU A 248 -19.80 15.54 -0.43
C GLU A 248 -18.40 15.57 0.18
N PHE A 249 -17.38 15.77 -0.67
CA PHE A 249 -16.06 16.16 -0.23
C PHE A 249 -16.05 17.62 0.20
N CYS A 250 -15.08 17.99 1.03
CA CYS A 250 -14.97 19.37 1.48
C CYS A 250 -14.50 20.29 0.35
N THR A 251 -15.18 21.40 0.17
CA THR A 251 -14.91 22.39 -0.89
C THR A 251 -14.36 23.67 -0.29
N GLU A 252 -13.80 24.56 -1.09
CA GLU A 252 -13.36 25.90 -0.64
C GLU A 252 -14.40 26.63 0.23
N LYS A 253 -15.70 26.48 -0.06
CA LYS A 253 -16.78 27.13 0.71
C LYS A 253 -17.02 26.53 2.09
N THR A 254 -16.82 25.21 2.21
CA THR A 254 -17.05 24.47 3.46
C THR A 254 -15.75 24.20 4.23
N HIS A 255 -14.60 24.55 3.66
CA HIS A 255 -13.29 24.19 4.18
C HIS A 255 -12.80 25.13 5.27
N ASN A 256 -12.45 24.53 6.41
CA ASN A 256 -11.88 25.20 7.55
C ASN A 256 -10.36 25.07 7.56
N THR A 257 -9.68 26.10 7.06
CA THR A 257 -8.21 26.16 6.98
C THR A 257 -7.52 26.30 8.34
N GLU A 258 -8.25 26.63 9.41
CA GLU A 258 -7.69 26.74 10.77
C GLU A 258 -7.59 25.38 11.48
N ALA A 259 -8.33 24.37 11.02
CA ALA A 259 -8.37 23.06 11.66
C ALA A 259 -7.01 22.35 11.59
N PRO A 260 -6.45 21.86 12.72
CA PRO A 260 -5.17 21.16 12.74
C PRO A 260 -5.30 19.69 12.30
N ASN A 261 -5.84 19.44 11.11
CA ASN A 261 -5.95 18.11 10.50
C ASN A 261 -4.80 17.83 9.53
N LEU A 262 -4.71 16.58 9.07
CA LEU A 262 -3.61 16.14 8.22
C LEU A 262 -3.70 16.74 6.81
N GLN A 263 -4.92 16.87 6.27
CA GLN A 263 -5.19 17.54 5.01
C GLN A 263 -4.60 18.95 4.98
N ASN A 264 -4.93 19.80 5.96
CA ASN A 264 -4.41 21.17 6.02
C ASN A 264 -2.89 21.20 6.16
N LYS A 265 -2.34 20.27 6.95
CA LYS A 265 -0.90 20.21 7.22
C LYS A 265 -0.08 19.81 5.99
N ILE A 266 -0.53 18.82 5.22
CA ILE A 266 0.23 18.28 4.08
C ILE A 266 -0.14 18.99 2.78
N CYS A 267 -1.42 19.31 2.58
CA CYS A 267 -1.92 19.96 1.37
C CYS A 267 -1.91 21.50 1.43
N ASN A 268 -1.10 22.12 2.29
CA ASN A 268 -0.98 23.58 2.42
C ASN A 268 -2.32 24.31 2.61
N GLY A 269 -3.22 23.73 3.42
CA GLY A 269 -4.54 24.30 3.70
C GLY A 269 -5.54 24.23 2.54
N ARG A 270 -5.31 23.36 1.55
CA ARG A 270 -6.25 23.13 0.45
C ARG A 270 -7.34 22.13 0.85
N SER A 271 -8.55 22.38 0.35
CA SER A 271 -9.67 21.45 0.54
C SER A 271 -9.45 20.14 -0.22
N THR A 272 -10.05 19.05 0.28
CA THR A 272 -10.01 17.75 -0.38
C THR A 272 -10.55 17.81 -1.80
N TRP A 273 -11.63 18.56 -2.04
CA TRP A 273 -12.18 18.74 -3.38
C TRP A 273 -11.26 19.52 -4.33
N ASP A 274 -10.46 20.46 -3.84
CA ASP A 274 -9.49 21.17 -4.69
C ASP A 274 -8.40 20.25 -5.20
N VAL A 275 -7.93 19.32 -4.38
CA VAL A 275 -6.96 18.28 -4.78
C VAL A 275 -7.59 17.35 -5.82
N ILE A 276 -8.82 16.90 -5.59
CA ILE A 276 -9.56 16.01 -6.51
C ILE A 276 -9.78 16.68 -7.88
N LYS A 277 -10.16 17.96 -7.92
CA LYS A 277 -10.38 18.70 -9.16
C LYS A 277 -9.12 18.85 -10.03
N GLU A 278 -7.95 18.90 -9.41
CA GLU A 278 -6.67 19.01 -10.12
C GLU A 278 -6.17 17.65 -10.64
N SER A 279 -6.70 16.54 -10.12
CA SER A 279 -6.29 15.20 -10.53
C SER A 279 -6.53 14.93 -12.02
N ALA A 280 -5.68 14.07 -12.60
CA ALA A 280 -5.83 13.62 -13.99
C ALA A 280 -7.20 12.98 -14.25
N ASP A 281 -7.77 12.28 -13.27
CA ASP A 281 -9.10 11.67 -13.40
C ASP A 281 -10.18 12.73 -13.67
N PHE A 282 -10.13 13.87 -12.96
CA PHE A 282 -11.15 14.92 -13.07
C PHE A 282 -11.06 15.69 -14.39
N GLN A 283 -9.85 15.92 -14.87
CA GLN A 283 -9.62 16.63 -16.14
C GLN A 283 -10.21 15.87 -17.35
N HIS A 284 -10.27 14.54 -17.28
CA HIS A 284 -10.71 13.68 -18.38
C HIS A 284 -12.15 13.15 -18.24
N ALA A 285 -12.90 13.54 -17.20
CA ALA A 285 -14.22 13.00 -16.91
C ALA A 285 -15.28 14.08 -16.65
N PRO A 286 -16.01 14.53 -17.69
CA PRO A 286 -17.14 15.45 -17.50
C PRO A 286 -18.28 14.77 -16.74
N PRO A 287 -19.17 15.51 -16.05
CA PRO A 287 -20.32 14.90 -15.38
C PRO A 287 -21.22 14.14 -16.36
N MET A 288 -21.72 12.98 -15.96
CA MET A 288 -22.71 12.24 -16.73
C MET A 288 -24.03 13.01 -16.80
N ARG A 289 -24.60 13.10 -18.01
CA ARG A 289 -25.89 13.75 -18.27
C ARG A 289 -27.05 12.90 -17.74
N GLY A 290 -28.18 13.56 -17.45
CA GLY A 290 -29.40 12.90 -16.95
C GLY A 290 -29.41 12.71 -15.43
N THR A 291 -30.44 12.02 -14.94
CA THR A 291 -30.69 11.76 -13.50
C THR A 291 -30.51 10.30 -13.12
N GLU A 292 -30.14 9.43 -14.07
CA GLU A 292 -30.02 7.98 -13.87
C GLU A 292 -28.87 7.62 -12.92
N ALA A 293 -29.00 6.49 -12.24
CA ALA A 293 -27.92 5.92 -11.41
C ALA A 293 -26.77 5.41 -12.31
N PRO A 294 -25.53 5.33 -11.79
CA PRO A 294 -24.44 4.73 -12.55
C PRO A 294 -24.74 3.24 -12.80
N PRO A 295 -24.25 2.66 -13.90
CA PRO A 295 -24.32 1.22 -14.12
C PRO A 295 -23.69 0.45 -12.94
N PRO A 296 -24.27 -0.68 -12.50
CA PRO A 296 -23.67 -1.48 -11.45
C PRO A 296 -22.32 -2.05 -11.90
N PRO A 297 -21.34 -2.20 -10.98
CA PRO A 297 -20.05 -2.77 -11.31
C PRO A 297 -20.19 -4.24 -11.75
N THR A 298 -19.35 -4.62 -12.71
CA THR A 298 -19.14 -6.00 -13.13
C THR A 298 -17.96 -6.60 -12.38
N PHE A 299 -18.10 -7.87 -11.99
CA PHE A 299 -17.09 -8.57 -11.19
C PHE A 299 -16.56 -9.80 -11.92
N SER A 300 -15.24 -9.92 -11.98
CA SER A 300 -14.56 -11.14 -12.44
C SER A 300 -13.88 -11.81 -11.26
N LEU A 301 -14.15 -13.10 -11.05
CA LEU A 301 -13.46 -13.88 -10.02
C LEU A 301 -12.28 -14.58 -10.67
N LEU A 302 -11.08 -14.29 -10.18
CA LEU A 302 -9.82 -14.79 -10.75
C LEU A 302 -9.14 -15.69 -9.71
N LYS A 303 -8.70 -16.88 -10.10
CA LYS A 303 -7.95 -17.76 -9.18
C LYS A 303 -6.47 -17.42 -9.23
N SER A 304 -5.91 -16.94 -8.11
CA SER A 304 -4.48 -16.67 -8.01
C SER A 304 -3.67 -17.91 -8.36
N ARG A 305 -2.59 -17.71 -9.12
CA ARG A 305 -1.61 -18.75 -9.45
C ARG A 305 -0.63 -18.89 -8.28
N GLN A 306 0.04 -20.03 -8.23
CA GLN A 306 1.12 -20.22 -7.28
C GLN A 306 2.27 -19.30 -7.67
N ARG A 307 2.69 -18.44 -6.73
CA ARG A 307 3.84 -17.55 -6.94
C ARG A 307 5.13 -18.36 -6.88
N VAL A 308 6.05 -18.10 -7.78
CA VAL A 308 7.34 -18.79 -7.87
C VAL A 308 8.43 -17.73 -7.80
N VAL A 309 9.21 -17.76 -6.72
CA VAL A 309 10.26 -16.78 -6.45
C VAL A 309 11.60 -17.48 -6.28
N CYS A 310 12.66 -16.93 -6.87
CA CYS A 310 14.02 -17.34 -6.56
C CYS A 310 14.81 -16.15 -5.99
N LEU A 311 15.25 -16.27 -4.74
CA LEU A 311 16.18 -15.32 -4.14
C LEU A 311 17.58 -15.59 -4.69
N VAL A 312 18.20 -14.58 -5.28
CA VAL A 312 19.56 -14.64 -5.83
C VAL A 312 20.42 -13.65 -5.05
N LEU A 313 21.27 -14.17 -4.17
CA LEU A 313 21.99 -13.39 -3.17
C LEU A 313 23.49 -13.30 -3.47
N ASP A 314 23.99 -12.07 -3.49
CA ASP A 314 25.41 -11.79 -3.67
C ASP A 314 26.19 -12.03 -2.37
N LYS A 315 27.17 -12.92 -2.44
CA LYS A 315 28.13 -13.17 -1.36
C LYS A 315 29.57 -12.92 -1.81
N SER A 316 29.78 -12.12 -2.84
CA SER A 316 31.09 -11.69 -3.33
C SER A 316 31.89 -10.93 -2.27
N GLY A 317 33.20 -10.81 -2.46
CA GLY A 317 34.07 -10.11 -1.51
C GLY A 317 33.70 -8.65 -1.27
N SER A 318 33.06 -7.97 -2.23
CA SER A 318 32.60 -6.58 -2.10
C SER A 318 31.41 -6.43 -1.13
N MET A 319 30.76 -7.54 -0.77
CA MET A 319 29.71 -7.60 0.26
C MET A 319 30.26 -7.69 1.70
N ASN A 320 31.57 -7.87 1.87
CA ASN A 320 32.25 -8.00 3.17
C ASN A 320 32.23 -6.75 4.07
N PRO A 321 32.30 -5.49 3.56
CA PRO A 321 32.21 -4.30 4.40
C PRO A 321 31.04 -4.42 5.38
N ILE A 322 31.33 -4.18 6.67
CA ILE A 322 30.67 -4.66 7.91
C ILE A 322 29.13 -4.63 7.93
N THR A 323 28.47 -3.95 7.00
CA THR A 323 27.01 -3.81 6.95
C THR A 323 26.34 -4.41 5.71
N ARG A 324 27.01 -4.65 4.57
CA ARG A 324 26.33 -5.02 3.30
C ARG A 324 25.70 -6.41 3.35
N LEU A 325 26.49 -7.45 3.69
CA LEU A 325 25.99 -8.81 3.84
C LEU A 325 24.89 -8.93 4.91
N THR A 326 25.06 -8.24 6.05
CA THR A 326 24.06 -8.22 7.11
C THR A 326 22.75 -7.56 6.65
N LEU A 327 22.83 -6.44 5.94
CA LEU A 327 21.65 -5.76 5.38
C LEU A 327 20.95 -6.62 4.33
N MET A 328 21.73 -7.32 3.48
CA MET A 328 21.19 -8.28 2.52
C MET A 328 20.36 -9.36 3.22
N ASN A 329 20.94 -10.01 4.24
CA ASN A 329 20.27 -11.07 4.97
C ASN A 329 19.01 -10.54 5.66
N GLN A 330 19.07 -9.35 6.27
CA GLN A 330 17.88 -8.72 6.87
C GLN A 330 16.79 -8.43 5.84
N ALA A 331 17.14 -7.95 4.66
CA ALA A 331 16.18 -7.71 3.58
C ALA A 331 15.56 -9.01 3.07
N ALA A 332 16.36 -10.07 2.90
CA ALA A 332 15.87 -11.39 2.52
C ALA A 332 14.91 -11.97 3.58
N GLU A 333 15.26 -11.88 4.86
CA GLU A 333 14.40 -12.33 5.96
C GLU A 333 13.08 -11.57 6.03
N LEU A 334 13.13 -10.23 5.93
CA LEU A 334 11.94 -9.39 5.91
C LEU A 334 11.05 -9.72 4.70
N TYR A 335 11.63 -9.93 3.52
CA TYR A 335 10.88 -10.33 2.33
C TYR A 335 10.17 -11.67 2.56
N LEU A 336 10.87 -12.68 3.06
CA LEU A 336 10.30 -14.01 3.32
C LEU A 336 9.20 -14.00 4.39
N ILE A 337 9.29 -13.13 5.41
CA ILE A 337 8.31 -13.07 6.51
C ILE A 337 7.11 -12.19 6.16
N GLN A 338 7.35 -11.01 5.58
CA GLN A 338 6.35 -9.93 5.52
C GLN A 338 5.77 -9.73 4.13
N ILE A 339 6.53 -10.03 3.08
CA ILE A 339 6.14 -9.71 1.70
C ILE A 339 5.59 -10.95 1.01
N LEU A 340 6.26 -12.09 1.19
CA LEU A 340 5.91 -13.31 0.50
C LEU A 340 4.63 -13.96 1.06
N GLU A 341 3.70 -14.30 0.17
CA GLU A 341 2.46 -14.94 0.56
C GLU A 341 2.64 -16.43 0.87
N LYS A 342 1.78 -16.95 1.76
CA LYS A 342 1.68 -18.40 1.99
C LYS A 342 1.38 -19.14 0.69
N GLU A 343 1.90 -20.36 0.60
CA GLU A 343 1.85 -21.26 -0.56
C GLU A 343 2.75 -20.89 -1.74
N SER A 344 3.49 -19.79 -1.66
CA SER A 344 4.53 -19.46 -2.64
C SER A 344 5.64 -20.51 -2.65
N LEU A 345 6.25 -20.72 -3.82
CA LEU A 345 7.43 -21.56 -4.02
C LEU A 345 8.68 -20.70 -4.01
N VAL A 346 9.66 -21.03 -3.16
CA VAL A 346 10.89 -20.24 -3.00
C VAL A 346 12.14 -21.06 -3.20
N GLY A 347 12.98 -20.64 -4.13
CA GLY A 347 14.35 -21.11 -4.29
C GLY A 347 15.35 -20.12 -3.72
N LEU A 348 16.53 -20.61 -3.32
CA LEU A 348 17.63 -19.76 -2.87
C LEU A 348 18.90 -20.12 -3.64
N VAL A 349 19.49 -19.12 -4.27
CA VAL A 349 20.78 -19.18 -4.95
C VAL A 349 21.69 -18.14 -4.31
N THR A 350 22.93 -18.52 -4.02
CA THR A 350 23.98 -17.57 -3.66
C THR A 350 25.05 -17.55 -4.75
N PHE A 351 25.65 -16.39 -5.00
CA PHE A 351 26.69 -16.26 -6.02
C PHE A 351 27.87 -15.40 -5.57
N ASP A 352 29.03 -15.74 -6.12
CA ASP A 352 30.26 -14.97 -6.10
C ASP A 352 30.86 -14.98 -7.52
N SER A 353 32.04 -15.57 -7.74
CA SER A 353 32.53 -15.96 -9.06
C SER A 353 31.70 -17.10 -9.68
N ILE A 354 31.10 -17.95 -8.85
CA ILE A 354 30.20 -19.04 -9.27
C ILE A 354 28.86 -18.93 -8.54
N ALA A 355 27.81 -19.56 -9.08
CA ALA A 355 26.50 -19.61 -8.47
C ALA A 355 26.17 -21.00 -7.94
N ILE A 356 25.62 -21.06 -6.72
CA ILE A 356 25.31 -22.30 -6.00
C ILE A 356 23.87 -22.26 -5.53
N VAL A 357 23.12 -23.32 -5.80
CA VAL A 357 21.75 -23.51 -5.28
C VAL A 357 21.86 -23.96 -3.82
N GLN A 358 21.34 -23.15 -2.91
CA GLN A 358 21.24 -23.48 -1.49
C GLN A 358 20.00 -24.34 -1.21
N ASN A 359 18.89 -24.04 -1.89
CA ASN A 359 17.73 -24.92 -1.95
C ASN A 359 16.96 -24.78 -3.26
N ASN A 360 16.41 -25.90 -3.71
CA ASN A 360 15.40 -25.94 -4.76
C ASN A 360 14.10 -25.27 -4.27
N LEU A 361 13.11 -25.12 -5.13
CA LEU A 361 11.83 -24.50 -4.77
C LEU A 361 11.17 -25.25 -3.60
N ILE A 362 11.05 -24.59 -2.44
CA ILE A 362 10.29 -25.09 -1.30
C ILE A 362 8.97 -24.33 -1.19
N ARG A 363 7.93 -25.03 -0.72
CA ARG A 363 6.62 -24.43 -0.51
C ARG A 363 6.54 -23.75 0.86
N MET A 364 6.13 -22.49 0.87
CA MET A 364 6.06 -21.65 2.07
C MET A 364 4.74 -21.85 2.79
N ILE A 365 4.68 -22.81 3.72
CA ILE A 365 3.43 -23.20 4.40
C ILE A 365 3.37 -22.60 5.81
N ASN A 366 4.52 -22.57 6.51
CA ASN A 366 4.60 -22.17 7.92
C ASN A 366 6.01 -21.64 8.27
N ASP A 367 6.18 -21.26 9.54
CA ASP A 367 7.44 -20.74 10.08
C ASP A 367 8.62 -21.72 9.93
N SER A 368 8.38 -23.03 9.85
CA SER A 368 9.46 -24.00 9.65
C SER A 368 10.02 -23.94 8.22
N SER A 369 9.19 -23.69 7.20
CA SER A 369 9.65 -23.42 5.83
C SER A 369 10.54 -22.19 5.80
N TYR A 370 10.18 -21.13 6.54
CA TYR A 370 10.98 -19.92 6.66
C TYR A 370 12.35 -20.20 7.32
N LEU A 371 12.36 -20.91 8.46
CA LEU A 371 13.58 -21.24 9.18
C LEU A 371 14.55 -22.08 8.33
N GLU A 372 14.01 -22.94 7.45
CA GLU A 372 14.84 -23.74 6.54
C GLU A 372 15.62 -22.87 5.54
N ILE A 373 15.01 -21.80 5.01
CA ILE A 373 15.68 -20.87 4.08
C ILE A 373 16.61 -19.94 4.84
N SER A 374 16.16 -19.37 5.97
CA SER A 374 16.96 -18.43 6.78
C SER A 374 18.27 -19.08 7.26
N ALA A 375 18.23 -20.37 7.63
CA ALA A 375 19.43 -21.12 8.01
C ALA A 375 20.47 -21.28 6.88
N LYS A 376 20.09 -21.08 5.63
CA LYS A 376 20.94 -21.21 4.43
C LYS A 376 21.41 -19.85 3.88
N LEU A 377 21.09 -18.74 4.57
CA LEU A 377 21.57 -17.42 4.19
C LEU A 377 23.11 -17.32 4.34
N PRO A 378 23.79 -16.62 3.43
CA PRO A 378 25.25 -16.55 3.42
C PRO A 378 25.79 -15.85 4.68
N GLN A 379 26.78 -16.47 5.32
CA GLN A 379 27.43 -15.96 6.55
C GLN A 379 28.75 -15.24 6.27
N GLU A 380 29.39 -15.53 5.14
CA GLU A 380 30.68 -14.98 4.75
C GLU A 380 30.63 -14.46 3.31
N ALA A 381 31.37 -13.38 3.08
CA ALA A 381 31.48 -12.71 1.80
C ALA A 381 32.92 -12.85 1.26
N ALA A 382 33.06 -13.52 0.11
CA ALA A 382 34.36 -13.83 -0.51
C ALA A 382 34.21 -14.11 -2.01
N GLY A 383 35.33 -14.11 -2.73
CA GLY A 383 35.35 -14.36 -4.18
C GLY A 383 35.08 -13.11 -5.01
N GLY A 384 35.04 -13.26 -6.33
CA GLY A 384 34.62 -12.21 -7.25
C GLY A 384 33.11 -12.09 -7.36
N THR A 385 32.63 -11.39 -8.38
CA THR A 385 31.20 -11.12 -8.61
C THR A 385 30.82 -11.56 -10.01
N SER A 386 29.70 -12.28 -10.14
CA SER A 386 29.15 -12.72 -11.42
C SER A 386 27.63 -12.86 -11.33
N ILE A 387 26.92 -11.74 -11.44
CA ILE A 387 25.46 -11.63 -11.37
C ILE A 387 24.80 -12.54 -12.42
N CYS A 388 25.32 -12.58 -13.64
CA CYS A 388 24.76 -13.41 -14.71
C CYS A 388 24.78 -14.90 -14.38
N ASN A 389 25.79 -15.40 -13.66
CA ASN A 389 25.80 -16.78 -13.20
C ASN A 389 24.73 -17.01 -12.13
N GLY A 390 24.54 -16.04 -11.22
CA GLY A 390 23.44 -16.05 -10.24
C GLY A 390 22.08 -16.14 -10.92
N LEU A 391 21.82 -15.29 -11.92
CA LEU A 391 20.55 -15.26 -12.66
C LEU A 391 20.30 -16.56 -13.43
N ARG A 392 21.29 -17.07 -14.18
CA ARG A 392 21.20 -18.35 -14.90
C ARG A 392 20.88 -19.50 -13.94
N LYS A 393 21.55 -19.55 -12.78
CA LYS A 393 21.30 -20.58 -11.78
C LYS A 393 19.93 -20.42 -11.11
N GLY A 394 19.44 -19.18 -10.96
CA GLY A 394 18.06 -18.90 -10.57
C GLY A 394 17.04 -19.48 -11.55
N PHE A 395 17.22 -19.24 -12.86
CA PHE A 395 16.38 -19.82 -13.91
C PHE A 395 16.44 -21.36 -13.91
N GLU A 396 17.62 -21.94 -13.73
CA GLU A 396 17.79 -23.38 -13.61
C GLU A 396 17.06 -23.95 -12.38
N THR A 397 17.11 -23.25 -11.25
CA THR A 397 16.41 -23.66 -10.01
C THR A 397 14.89 -23.69 -10.20
N ILE A 398 14.35 -22.72 -10.93
CA ILE A 398 12.92 -22.66 -11.28
C ILE A 398 12.56 -23.81 -12.23
N THR A 399 13.29 -23.95 -13.34
CA THR A 399 12.99 -24.95 -14.38
C THR A 399 13.18 -26.40 -13.92
N SER A 400 14.19 -26.67 -13.08
CA SER A 400 14.43 -27.99 -12.49
C SER A 400 13.36 -28.42 -11.49
N SER A 401 12.51 -27.50 -11.05
CA SER A 401 11.39 -27.75 -10.13
C SER A 401 10.03 -27.81 -10.86
N ASP A 402 10.04 -28.15 -12.15
CA ASP A 402 8.86 -28.24 -13.03
C ASP A 402 8.05 -26.94 -13.14
N GLN A 403 8.68 -25.78 -12.89
CA GLN A 403 8.08 -24.47 -13.06
C GLN A 403 8.59 -23.77 -14.33
N SER A 404 7.77 -22.89 -14.89
CA SER A 404 8.18 -22.04 -16.01
C SER A 404 8.86 -20.78 -15.49
N THR A 405 9.96 -20.35 -16.10
CA THR A 405 10.56 -19.03 -15.81
C THR A 405 9.63 -17.88 -16.21
N CYS A 406 8.77 -18.09 -17.20
CA CYS A 406 7.82 -17.09 -17.66
C CYS A 406 6.75 -16.81 -16.59
N GLY A 407 6.75 -15.59 -16.06
CA GLY A 407 5.88 -15.19 -14.94
C GLY A 407 6.38 -15.61 -13.55
N SER A 408 7.57 -16.22 -13.45
CA SER A 408 8.27 -16.38 -12.17
C SER A 408 9.08 -15.12 -11.84
N GLU A 409 9.46 -14.98 -10.58
CA GLU A 409 10.16 -13.81 -10.07
C GLU A 409 11.56 -14.18 -9.58
N ILE A 410 12.52 -13.30 -9.86
CA ILE A 410 13.84 -13.33 -9.24
C ILE A 410 13.97 -12.08 -8.40
N VAL A 411 14.36 -12.24 -7.13
CA VAL A 411 14.75 -11.12 -6.27
C VAL A 411 16.27 -11.16 -6.13
N LEU A 412 16.94 -10.26 -6.84
CA LEU A 412 18.39 -10.13 -6.88
C LEU A 412 18.84 -9.09 -5.84
N LEU A 413 19.64 -9.53 -4.87
CA LEU A 413 20.25 -8.66 -3.86
C LEU A 413 21.77 -8.64 -4.08
N THR A 414 22.32 -7.46 -4.39
CA THR A 414 23.75 -7.29 -4.75
C THR A 414 24.20 -5.86 -4.46
N ASP A 415 25.50 -5.64 -4.30
CA ASP A 415 26.06 -4.28 -4.33
C ASP A 415 26.21 -3.73 -5.76
N GLY A 416 26.02 -4.57 -6.77
CA GLY A 416 25.98 -4.20 -8.19
C GLY A 416 27.35 -3.91 -8.79
N GLU A 417 28.45 -4.27 -8.13
CA GLU A 417 29.82 -4.05 -8.60
C GLU A 417 30.25 -5.17 -9.58
N ASP A 418 29.57 -5.27 -10.72
CA ASP A 418 29.83 -6.23 -11.80
C ASP A 418 29.76 -5.52 -13.17
N ASP A 419 30.83 -5.60 -13.97
CA ASP A 419 30.94 -4.96 -15.28
C ASP A 419 30.43 -5.83 -16.45
N GLN A 420 30.00 -7.07 -16.18
CA GLN A 420 29.58 -8.05 -17.18
C GLN A 420 28.08 -8.35 -17.18
N ILE A 421 27.27 -7.58 -16.43
CA ILE A 421 25.82 -7.78 -16.31
C ILE A 421 25.12 -7.76 -17.69
N SER A 422 25.58 -6.90 -18.60
CA SER A 422 25.02 -6.79 -19.96
C SER A 422 25.09 -8.09 -20.78
N SER A 423 26.00 -9.00 -20.43
CA SER A 423 26.20 -10.27 -21.15
C SER A 423 25.00 -11.22 -21.07
N CYS A 424 24.14 -11.10 -20.06
CA CYS A 424 22.96 -11.94 -19.90
C CYS A 424 21.61 -11.23 -20.16
N PHE A 425 21.61 -10.01 -20.71
CA PHE A 425 20.38 -9.27 -21.00
C PHE A 425 19.44 -10.01 -21.95
N GLU A 426 19.98 -10.61 -23.02
CA GLU A 426 19.15 -11.38 -23.95
C GLU A 426 18.59 -12.64 -23.27
N GLU A 427 19.36 -13.32 -22.44
CA GLU A 427 18.88 -14.50 -21.69
C GLU A 427 17.75 -14.12 -20.72
N VAL A 428 17.92 -13.01 -19.99
CA VAL A 428 16.91 -12.44 -19.10
C VAL A 428 15.63 -12.14 -19.86
N LYS A 429 15.72 -11.45 -21.01
CA LYS A 429 14.57 -11.10 -21.84
C LYS A 429 13.83 -12.33 -22.38
N HIS A 430 14.55 -13.36 -22.80
CA HIS A 430 13.96 -14.60 -23.29
C HIS A 430 13.38 -15.47 -22.17
N SER A 431 13.86 -15.34 -20.93
CA SER A 431 13.37 -16.11 -19.79
C SER A 431 11.90 -15.83 -19.45
N GLY A 432 11.43 -14.60 -19.70
CA GLY A 432 10.11 -14.12 -19.30
C GLY A 432 9.93 -13.98 -17.79
N ALA A 433 10.99 -14.09 -17.00
CA ALA A 433 10.98 -13.86 -15.57
C ALA A 433 10.97 -12.36 -15.25
N VAL A 434 10.36 -11.98 -14.12
CA VAL A 434 10.38 -10.63 -13.57
C VAL A 434 11.56 -10.51 -12.61
N ILE A 435 12.46 -9.54 -12.80
CA ILE A 435 13.66 -9.37 -11.98
C ILE A 435 13.55 -8.13 -11.11
N HIS A 436 13.38 -8.36 -9.81
CA HIS A 436 13.44 -7.32 -8.78
C HIS A 436 14.90 -7.15 -8.34
N THR A 437 15.39 -5.91 -8.28
CA THR A 437 16.77 -5.61 -7.88
C THR A 437 16.81 -4.79 -6.60
N ILE A 438 17.66 -5.19 -5.64
CA ILE A 438 17.93 -4.45 -4.42
C ILE A 438 19.43 -4.14 -4.37
N ALA A 439 19.76 -2.88 -4.62
CA ALA A 439 21.14 -2.38 -4.61
C ALA A 439 21.60 -2.05 -3.19
N LEU A 440 22.63 -2.75 -2.72
CA LEU A 440 23.18 -2.67 -1.37
C LEU A 440 24.50 -1.89 -1.27
N GLY A 441 24.94 -1.30 -2.38
CA GLY A 441 26.11 -0.45 -2.48
C GLY A 441 25.79 0.88 -3.17
N PRO A 442 26.56 1.93 -2.89
CA PRO A 442 26.42 3.19 -3.61
C PRO A 442 26.86 3.07 -5.07
N ASP A 443 27.81 2.19 -5.37
CA ASP A 443 28.50 2.11 -6.65
C ASP A 443 27.94 1.04 -7.60
N ALA A 444 26.66 0.70 -7.45
CA ALA A 444 25.96 -0.24 -8.32
C ALA A 444 26.01 0.20 -9.79
N ALA A 445 26.31 -0.74 -10.68
CA ALA A 445 26.34 -0.55 -12.13
C ALA A 445 24.95 -0.12 -12.66
N ARG A 446 24.91 0.72 -13.70
CA ARG A 446 23.65 1.19 -14.33
C ARG A 446 22.89 0.03 -14.98
N GLU A 447 23.63 -0.99 -15.38
CA GLU A 447 23.16 -2.22 -15.98
C GLU A 447 22.26 -3.02 -15.02
N LEU A 448 22.43 -2.85 -13.70
CA LEU A 448 21.54 -3.44 -12.70
C LEU A 448 20.12 -2.85 -12.78
N GLU A 449 20.01 -1.54 -13.03
CA GLU A 449 18.74 -0.84 -13.22
C GLU A 449 18.03 -1.36 -14.48
N THR A 450 18.82 -1.59 -15.53
CA THR A 450 18.32 -2.05 -16.83
C THR A 450 17.68 -3.45 -16.74
N LEU A 451 18.11 -4.32 -15.83
CA LEU A 451 17.50 -5.64 -15.59
C LEU A 451 16.06 -5.56 -15.06
N SER A 452 15.80 -4.66 -14.12
CA SER A 452 14.46 -4.45 -13.59
C SER A 452 13.56 -3.79 -14.62
N ASP A 453 14.03 -2.74 -15.28
CA ASP A 453 13.26 -2.01 -16.30
C ASP A 453 12.83 -2.91 -17.47
N MET A 454 13.72 -3.78 -17.95
CA MET A 454 13.42 -4.65 -19.10
C MET A 454 12.43 -5.76 -18.79
N THR A 455 12.28 -6.12 -17.52
CA THR A 455 11.39 -7.21 -17.06
C THR A 455 10.16 -6.70 -16.33
N VAL A 456 9.97 -5.38 -16.24
CA VAL A 456 8.92 -4.74 -15.43
C VAL A 456 9.02 -5.14 -13.94
N GLY A 457 10.24 -5.41 -13.48
CA GLY A 457 10.56 -5.69 -12.09
C GLY A 457 10.78 -4.41 -11.28
N GLU A 458 10.72 -4.53 -9.95
CA GLU A 458 10.89 -3.38 -9.05
C GLU A 458 12.38 -3.16 -8.71
N GLN A 459 12.78 -1.89 -8.56
CA GLN A 459 14.12 -1.52 -8.13
C GLN A 459 14.10 -0.80 -6.77
N THR A 460 14.94 -1.24 -5.84
CA THR A 460 15.19 -0.55 -4.56
C THR A 460 16.68 -0.21 -4.41
N ARG A 461 17.02 1.01 -3.97
CA ARG A 461 18.41 1.41 -3.66
C ARG A 461 18.55 1.88 -2.22
N ASN A 462 19.60 1.40 -1.55
CA ASN A 462 19.98 1.91 -0.22
C ASN A 462 20.86 3.19 -0.27
N TYR A 463 21.25 3.63 -1.47
CA TYR A 463 22.14 4.77 -1.68
C TYR A 463 21.76 5.57 -2.95
N PRO A 464 21.99 6.89 -3.00
CA PRO A 464 21.75 7.71 -4.19
C PRO A 464 22.66 7.31 -5.36
N SER A 465 22.13 7.38 -6.59
CA SER A 465 22.83 6.93 -7.80
C SER A 465 24.14 7.69 -8.03
N ARG A 466 25.07 7.07 -8.75
CA ARG A 466 26.31 7.73 -9.16
C ARG A 466 26.06 9.03 -9.93
N SER A 467 25.02 9.06 -10.77
CA SER A 467 24.64 10.28 -11.52
C SER A 467 24.06 11.38 -10.63
N GLU A 468 23.32 11.02 -9.57
CA GLU A 468 22.80 11.96 -8.59
C GLU A 468 23.92 12.48 -7.69
N ARG A 469 24.90 11.64 -7.35
CA ARG A 469 26.10 12.06 -6.62
C ARG A 469 26.98 12.98 -7.45
N GLU A 470 27.13 12.73 -8.75
CA GLU A 470 27.80 13.64 -9.69
C GLU A 470 27.06 14.99 -9.78
N LYS A 471 25.72 14.97 -9.88
CA LYS A 471 24.89 16.19 -9.84
C LYS A 471 24.94 16.93 -8.49
N LEU A 472 25.05 16.21 -7.37
CA LEU A 472 25.18 16.78 -6.02
C LEU A 472 26.59 17.34 -5.76
N GLN A 473 27.62 16.77 -6.39
CA GLN A 473 28.98 17.31 -6.42
C GLN A 473 29.07 18.58 -7.26
N ASP A 474 28.37 18.65 -8.39
CA ASP A 474 28.22 19.89 -9.18
C ASP A 474 27.47 21.00 -8.44
N LEU A 475 26.66 20.63 -7.43
CA LEU A 475 25.97 21.56 -6.51
C LEU A 475 26.77 21.89 -5.24
N GLY A 476 28.02 21.44 -5.13
CA GLY A 476 28.95 21.88 -4.07
C GLY A 476 28.80 21.19 -2.71
N PHE A 477 28.13 20.05 -2.62
CA PHE A 477 28.08 19.27 -1.37
C PHE A 477 29.19 18.20 -1.35
N PRO A 478 30.20 18.28 -0.44
CA PRO A 478 31.24 17.27 -0.35
C PRO A 478 30.68 15.98 0.27
N GLY A 479 30.80 14.88 -0.46
CA GLY A 479 30.43 13.55 0.01
C GLY A 479 31.29 13.10 1.19
N ARG A 480 30.63 12.62 2.25
CA ARG A 480 31.22 11.78 3.29
C ARG A 480 30.49 10.45 3.34
#